data_AF-A0AAV2DIB1-F1
#
_entry.id   AF-A0AAV2DIB1-F1
#
_cell.length_a   1.000
_cell.length_b   1.000
_cell.length_c   1.000
_cell.angle_alpha   90.00
_cell.angle_beta   90.00
_cell.angle_gamma   90.00
#
_symmetry.space_group_name_H-M   'P 1'
#
loop_
_entity.id
_entity.type
_entity.pdbx_description
1 polymer ?
#
loop_
_entity_poly.entity_id
_entity_poly.type
_entity_poly.pdbx_seq_one_letter_code
_entity_poly.pdbx_strand_id
1 'polypeptide(L)'
;MGGGEISPGLVRAMIGESKIYVPIFSEHYACSRWCLEELAQMVECWKRGKGGHLFLPIFYYVEPRDVRHQQGPYKQAFEQLAQKHSPQIISEWKEALQEVGKMRGWYIHRFNRQGAMIDQIVSAVALHLKSSRQ
;
A
#
# COMPACT_ATOMS: atom_id res chain seq x y z
N MET A 1 3.24 -16.98 -14.21
CA MET A 1 2.12 -17.62 -13.48
C MET A 1 2.37 -17.39 -12.00
N GLY A 2 1.49 -16.66 -11.34
CA GLY A 2 1.70 -16.20 -9.96
C GLY A 2 0.54 -15.31 -9.56
N GLY A 3 -0.64 -15.91 -9.48
CA GLY A 3 -1.86 -15.25 -9.03
C GLY A 3 -2.72 -16.34 -8.44
N GLY A 4 -2.58 -16.58 -7.14
CA GLY A 4 -3.62 -17.29 -6.40
C GLY A 4 -4.87 -16.40 -6.34
N GLU A 5 -5.83 -16.71 -5.49
CA GLU A 5 -6.82 -15.72 -5.04
C GLU A 5 -6.44 -15.25 -3.63
N ILE A 6 -6.77 -14.01 -3.26
CA ILE A 6 -6.57 -13.53 -1.88
C ILE A 6 -7.27 -14.51 -0.96
N SER A 7 -6.49 -15.27 -0.19
CA SER A 7 -7.06 -16.32 0.62
C SER A 7 -8.00 -15.66 1.64
N PRO A 8 -9.17 -16.25 1.92
CA PRO A 8 -10.08 -15.72 2.94
C PRO A 8 -9.41 -15.53 4.31
N GLY A 9 -8.37 -16.33 4.62
CA GLY A 9 -7.55 -16.17 5.81
C GLY A 9 -6.73 -14.88 5.82
N LEU A 10 -6.17 -14.47 4.67
CA LEU A 10 -5.44 -13.21 4.53
C LEU A 10 -6.40 -12.00 4.67
N VAL A 11 -7.57 -12.06 4.01
CA VAL A 11 -8.62 -11.04 4.17
C VAL A 11 -9.04 -10.90 5.63
N ARG A 12 -9.24 -12.02 6.33
CA ARG A 12 -9.63 -12.01 7.75
C ARG A 12 -8.52 -11.48 8.66
N ALA A 13 -7.26 -11.82 8.41
CA ALA A 13 -6.13 -11.29 9.18
C ALA A 13 -5.95 -9.76 8.95
N MET A 14 -6.27 -9.27 7.75
CA MET A 14 -6.36 -7.83 7.48
C MET A 14 -7.52 -7.20 8.24
N ILE A 15 -8.73 -7.79 8.15
CA ILE A 15 -9.95 -7.29 8.79
C ILE A 15 -9.98 -7.64 10.28
N GLY A 16 -9.63 -6.69 11.14
CA GLY A 16 -9.91 -6.72 12.57
C GLY A 16 -8.76 -7.16 13.48
N GLU A 17 -7.71 -7.78 12.93
CA GLU A 17 -6.50 -8.15 13.70
C GLU A 17 -5.33 -7.19 13.47
N SER A 18 -5.20 -6.64 12.25
CA SER A 18 -4.08 -5.78 11.88
C SER A 18 -4.23 -4.36 12.44
N LYS A 19 -3.35 -3.95 13.36
CA LYS A 19 -3.30 -2.58 13.91
C LYS A 19 -2.53 -1.59 13.02
N ILE A 20 -1.67 -2.09 12.12
CA ILE A 20 -0.78 -1.28 11.29
C ILE A 20 -0.74 -1.87 9.89
N TYR A 21 -0.88 -1.03 8.87
CA TYR A 21 -0.69 -1.38 7.45
C TYR A 21 0.57 -0.69 6.91
N VAL A 22 1.43 -1.44 6.22
CA VAL A 22 2.70 -0.95 5.69
C VAL A 22 2.86 -1.33 4.21
N PRO A 23 2.12 -0.71 3.27
CA PRO A 23 2.31 -1.01 1.85
C PRO A 23 3.65 -0.45 1.36
N ILE A 24 4.39 -1.29 0.64
CA ILE A 24 5.70 -0.95 0.05
C ILE A 24 5.52 -0.80 -1.45
N PHE A 25 5.41 0.44 -1.91
CA PHE A 25 5.30 0.78 -3.32
C PHE A 25 6.67 0.70 -3.98
N SER A 26 6.77 -0.08 -5.04
CA SER A 26 7.94 -0.19 -5.90
C SER A 26 7.55 0.09 -7.34
N GLU A 27 8.54 0.22 -8.22
CA GLU A 27 8.33 0.41 -9.66
C GLU A 27 7.36 -0.61 -10.28
N HIS A 28 7.37 -1.86 -9.80
CA HIS A 28 6.54 -2.95 -10.35
C HIS A 28 5.30 -3.28 -9.51
N TYR A 29 4.99 -2.49 -8.48
CA TYR A 29 3.86 -2.78 -7.59
C TYR A 29 2.53 -2.89 -8.37
N ALA A 30 2.27 -1.95 -9.27
CA ALA A 30 1.05 -1.94 -10.08
C ALA A 30 1.02 -3.01 -11.19
N CYS A 31 2.13 -3.71 -11.46
CA CYS A 31 2.13 -4.84 -12.38
C CYS A 31 1.44 -6.08 -11.79
N SER A 32 1.32 -6.14 -10.46
CA SER A 32 0.65 -7.20 -9.74
C SER A 32 -0.78 -6.81 -9.41
N ARG A 33 -1.76 -7.45 -10.06
CA ARG A 33 -3.19 -7.35 -9.72
C ARG A 33 -3.41 -7.57 -8.22
N TRP A 34 -2.71 -8.55 -7.67
CA TRP A 34 -2.75 -8.91 -6.25
C TRP A 34 -2.37 -7.75 -5.33
N CYS A 35 -1.28 -7.05 -5.62
CA CYS A 35 -0.86 -5.93 -4.81
C CYS A 35 -1.91 -4.81 -4.80
N LEU A 36 -2.61 -4.60 -5.92
CA LEU A 36 -3.68 -3.61 -6.02
C LEU A 36 -4.95 -4.02 -5.28
N GLU A 37 -5.32 -5.31 -5.34
CA GLU A 37 -6.45 -5.85 -4.58
C GLU A 37 -6.19 -5.82 -3.07
N GLU A 38 -4.99 -6.19 -2.62
CA GLU A 38 -4.58 -6.08 -1.22
C GLU A 38 -4.61 -4.62 -0.75
N LEU A 39 -4.12 -3.68 -1.56
CA LEU A 39 -4.15 -2.26 -1.22
C LEU A 39 -5.57 -1.74 -1.05
N ALA A 40 -6.48 -2.07 -1.97
CA ALA A 40 -7.88 -1.67 -1.90
C ALA A 40 -8.53 -2.15 -0.59
N GLN A 41 -8.29 -3.42 -0.23
CA GLN A 41 -8.78 -3.98 1.03
C GLN A 41 -8.16 -3.29 2.26
N MET A 42 -6.85 -3.02 2.26
CA MET A 42 -6.20 -2.29 3.37
C MET A 42 -6.83 -0.91 3.56
N VAL A 43 -7.08 -0.18 2.48
CA VAL A 43 -7.70 1.16 2.53
C VAL A 43 -9.15 1.08 3.02
N GLU A 44 -9.92 0.10 2.57
CA GLU A 44 -11.28 -0.13 3.05
C GLU A 44 -11.30 -0.44 4.56
N CYS A 45 -10.43 -1.35 5.01
CA CYS A 45 -10.30 -1.71 6.43
C CYS A 45 -9.89 -0.52 7.29
N TRP A 46 -8.91 0.25 6.81
CA TRP A 46 -8.45 1.45 7.49
C TRP A 46 -9.55 2.51 7.63
N LYS A 47 -10.36 2.71 6.58
CA LYS A 47 -11.53 3.63 6.62
C LYS A 47 -12.63 3.13 7.56
N ARG A 48 -12.85 1.82 7.64
CA ARG A 48 -13.86 1.21 8.52
C ARG A 48 -13.45 1.21 10.00
N GLY A 49 -12.16 1.07 10.29
CA GLY A 49 -11.65 1.12 11.65
C GLY A 49 -11.69 2.54 12.20
N LYS A 50 -12.44 2.77 13.28
CA LYS A 50 -12.74 4.09 13.88
C LYS A 50 -11.51 4.81 14.49
N GLY A 51 -10.48 5.09 13.69
CA GLY A 51 -9.34 5.95 14.07
C GLY A 51 -8.18 5.26 14.80
N GLY A 52 -8.12 3.93 14.85
CA GLY A 52 -7.09 3.18 15.60
C GLY A 52 -5.99 2.52 14.77
N HIS A 53 -6.14 2.44 13.45
CA HIS A 53 -5.17 1.76 12.58
C HIS A 53 -4.15 2.76 12.02
N LEU A 54 -2.87 2.46 12.18
CA LEU A 54 -1.79 3.23 11.57
C LEU A 54 -1.56 2.78 10.13
N PHE A 55 -1.45 3.73 9.21
CA PHE A 55 -1.16 3.46 7.81
C PHE A 55 0.17 4.12 7.42
N LEU A 56 1.17 3.30 7.09
CA LEU A 56 2.56 3.73 6.87
C LEU A 56 3.02 3.35 5.46
N PRO A 57 2.76 4.19 4.45
CA PRO A 57 3.25 3.90 3.11
C PRO A 57 4.76 4.06 3.02
N ILE A 58 5.41 3.10 2.36
CA ILE A 58 6.83 3.16 2.01
C ILE A 58 6.90 3.26 0.48
N PHE A 59 7.60 4.28 0.00
CA PHE A 59 7.84 4.54 -1.40
C PHE A 59 9.28 4.12 -1.73
N TYR A 60 9.45 2.91 -2.24
CA TYR A 60 10.73 2.28 -2.54
C TYR A 60 11.14 2.51 -4.00
N TYR A 61 12.06 3.45 -4.22
CA TYR A 61 12.54 3.86 -5.55
C TYR A 61 11.45 4.36 -6.51
N VAL A 62 10.32 4.81 -5.98
CA VAL A 62 9.23 5.42 -6.75
C VAL A 62 8.78 6.71 -6.10
N GLU A 63 8.56 7.75 -6.90
CA GLU A 63 8.06 9.03 -6.40
C GLU A 63 6.63 8.90 -5.85
N PRO A 64 6.32 9.45 -4.66
CA PRO A 64 4.95 9.45 -4.13
C PRO A 64 3.92 10.06 -5.10
N ARG A 65 4.35 11.03 -5.93
CA ARG A 65 3.53 11.63 -6.98
C ARG A 65 3.12 10.60 -8.04
N ASP A 66 4.04 9.72 -8.44
CA ASP A 66 3.78 8.71 -9.46
C ASP A 66 2.80 7.65 -8.93
N VAL A 67 2.93 7.27 -7.66
CA VAL A 67 1.95 6.40 -6.99
C VAL A 67 0.57 7.07 -6.92
N ARG A 68 0.51 8.32 -6.44
CA ARG A 68 -0.74 9.08 -6.21
C ARG A 68 -1.54 9.32 -7.49
N HIS A 69 -0.85 9.59 -8.59
CA HIS A 69 -1.47 9.95 -9.87
C HIS A 69 -1.34 8.85 -10.94
N GLN A 70 -0.81 7.70 -10.55
CA GLN A 70 -0.53 6.56 -11.44
C GLN A 70 0.28 6.99 -12.69
N GLN A 71 1.31 7.80 -12.45
CA GLN A 71 2.25 8.30 -13.47
C GLN A 71 3.54 7.45 -13.48
N GLY A 72 4.48 7.81 -14.35
CA GLY A 72 5.76 7.11 -14.48
C GLY A 72 5.55 5.60 -14.69
N PRO A 73 6.15 4.74 -13.86
CA PRO A 73 6.08 3.28 -14.04
C PRO A 73 4.67 2.70 -13.85
N TYR A 74 3.78 3.42 -13.17
CA TYR A 74 2.41 2.98 -12.92
C TYR A 74 1.52 3.16 -14.17
N LYS A 75 1.86 4.12 -15.05
CA LYS A 75 1.05 4.45 -16.22
C LYS A 75 0.87 3.24 -17.14
N GLN A 76 1.99 2.63 -17.54
CA GLN A 76 1.97 1.47 -18.45
C GLN A 76 1.27 0.26 -17.80
N ALA A 77 1.46 0.07 -16.49
CA ALA A 77 0.78 -1.00 -15.76
C ALA A 77 -0.75 -0.83 -15.81
N PHE A 78 -1.26 0.38 -15.58
CA PHE A 78 -2.70 0.66 -15.63
C PHE A 78 -3.28 0.59 -17.05
N GLU A 79 -2.51 0.93 -18.08
CA GLU A 79 -2.93 0.73 -19.48
C GLU A 79 -3.14 -0.75 -19.81
N GLN A 80 -2.27 -1.64 -19.29
CA GLN A 80 -2.41 -3.09 -19.47
C GLN A 80 -3.56 -3.68 -18.65
N LEU A 81 -3.74 -3.22 -17.41
CA LEU A 81 -4.83 -3.69 -16.54
C LEU A 81 -6.21 -3.28 -17.09
N ALA A 82 -6.34 -2.07 -17.65
CA ALA A 82 -7.58 -1.58 -18.23
C ALA A 82 -8.09 -2.41 -19.43
N GLN A 83 -7.21 -3.18 -20.08
CA GLN A 83 -7.60 -4.12 -21.15
C GLN A 83 -8.20 -5.43 -20.62
N LYS A 84 -7.97 -5.75 -19.34
CA LYS A 84 -8.30 -7.05 -18.73
C LYS A 84 -9.36 -6.97 -17.65
N HIS A 85 -9.64 -5.78 -17.13
CA HIS A 85 -10.51 -5.55 -15.99
C HIS A 85 -11.54 -4.46 -16.27
N SER A 86 -12.66 -4.51 -15.55
CA SER A 86 -13.74 -3.54 -15.72
C SER A 86 -13.29 -2.14 -15.28
N PRO A 87 -13.86 -1.07 -15.87
CA PRO A 87 -13.56 0.31 -15.45
C PRO A 87 -13.80 0.56 -13.96
N GLN A 88 -14.77 -0.13 -13.35
CA GLN A 88 -15.08 -0.03 -11.93
C GLN A 88 -13.91 -0.53 -11.06
N ILE A 89 -13.37 -1.71 -11.36
CA ILE A 89 -12.22 -2.29 -10.64
C ILE A 89 -10.99 -1.39 -10.81
N ILE A 90 -10.77 -0.87 -12.02
CA ILE A 90 -9.66 0.05 -12.28
C ILE A 90 -9.81 1.35 -11.48
N SER A 91 -11.03 1.90 -11.35
CA SER A 91 -11.30 3.08 -10.53
C SER A 91 -10.97 2.83 -9.07
N GLU A 92 -11.42 1.70 -8.53
CA GLU A 92 -11.17 1.30 -7.14
C GLU A 92 -9.67 1.25 -6.81
N TRP A 93 -8.87 0.61 -7.65
CA TRP A 93 -7.42 0.54 -7.46
C TRP A 93 -6.74 1.90 -7.55
N LYS A 94 -7.18 2.75 -8.49
CA LYS A 94 -6.66 4.13 -8.62
C LYS A 94 -7.00 4.97 -7.40
N GLU A 95 -8.23 4.88 -6.90
CA GLU A 95 -8.68 5.59 -5.70
C GLU A 95 -7.89 5.16 -4.46
N ALA A 96 -7.62 3.86 -4.31
CA ALA A 96 -6.80 3.33 -3.21
C ALA A 96 -5.36 3.89 -3.26
N LEU A 97 -4.72 3.86 -4.43
CA LEU A 97 -3.38 4.44 -4.64
C LEU A 97 -3.37 5.96 -4.43
N GLN A 98 -4.42 6.66 -4.89
CA GLN A 98 -4.55 8.10 -4.71
C GLN A 98 -4.70 8.45 -3.23
N GLU A 99 -5.48 7.68 -2.47
CA GLU A 99 -5.69 7.89 -1.06
C GLU A 99 -4.39 7.71 -0.26
N VAL A 100 -3.72 6.57 -0.47
CA VAL A 100 -2.48 6.27 0.23
C VAL A 100 -1.33 7.17 -0.22
N GLY A 101 -1.29 7.55 -1.50
CA GLY A 101 -0.31 8.48 -2.03
C GLY A 101 -0.41 9.89 -1.43
N LYS A 102 -1.52 10.25 -0.76
CA LYS A 102 -1.65 11.51 0.00
C LYS A 102 -1.10 11.43 1.43
N MET A 103 -0.95 10.23 1.97
CA MET A 103 -0.53 10.03 3.35
C MET A 103 0.97 10.35 3.54
N ARG A 104 1.34 10.72 4.76
CA ARG A 104 2.76 10.86 5.14
C ARG A 104 3.38 9.46 5.19
N GLY A 105 4.54 9.30 4.58
CA GLY A 105 5.25 8.02 4.50
C GLY A 105 6.74 8.21 4.36
N TRP A 106 7.47 7.10 4.19
CA TRP A 106 8.91 7.12 3.95
C TRP A 106 9.21 6.98 2.47
N TYR A 107 10.07 7.84 1.96
CA TYR A 107 10.60 7.72 0.61
C TYR A 107 12.04 7.22 0.66
N ILE A 108 12.27 6.04 0.10
CA ILE A 108 13.58 5.40 0.01
C ILE A 108 14.09 5.62 -1.42
N HIS A 109 15.05 6.53 -1.59
CA HIS A 109 15.78 6.72 -2.84
C HIS A 109 17.10 5.94 -2.83
N ARG A 110 17.63 5.64 -4.02
CA ARG A 110 18.90 4.92 -4.25
C ARG A 110 20.13 5.50 -3.54
N PHE A 111 20.06 6.77 -3.13
CA PHE A 111 21.16 7.49 -2.49
C PHE A 111 21.01 7.59 -0.97
N ASN A 112 19.91 7.11 -0.40
CA ASN A 112 19.70 7.13 1.04
C ASN A 112 20.46 6.00 1.74
N ARG A 113 20.85 6.22 3.00
CA ARG A 113 21.30 5.15 3.90
C ARG A 113 20.10 4.30 4.31
N GLN A 114 19.83 3.24 3.54
CA GLN A 114 18.64 2.38 3.72
C GLN A 114 18.50 1.83 5.15
N GLY A 115 19.61 1.42 5.78
CA GLY A 115 19.61 0.91 7.16
C GLY A 115 19.00 1.89 8.16
N ALA A 116 19.39 3.16 8.10
CA ALA A 116 18.86 4.19 9.01
C ALA A 116 17.36 4.45 8.83
N MET A 117 16.83 4.29 7.60
CA MET A 117 15.38 4.41 7.36
C MET A 117 14.61 3.20 7.86
N ILE A 118 15.17 1.99 7.72
CA ILE A 118 14.58 0.78 8.28
C ILE A 118 14.47 0.93 9.81
N ASP A 119 15.52 1.40 10.47
CA ASP A 119 15.51 1.62 11.93
C ASP A 119 14.41 2.61 12.37
N GLN A 120 14.19 3.68 11.59
CA GLN A 120 13.12 4.64 11.85
C GLN A 120 11.73 4.02 11.67
N ILE A 121 11.52 3.24 10.61
CA ILE A 121 10.25 2.55 10.34
C ILE A 121 9.95 1.54 11.45
N VAL A 122 10.93 0.71 11.81
CA VAL A 122 10.81 -0.28 12.91
C VAL A 122 10.49 0.43 14.23
N SER A 123 11.15 1.54 14.51
CA SER A 123 10.89 2.34 15.71
C SER A 123 9.46 2.90 15.73
N ALA A 124 8.98 3.45 14.61
CA ALA A 124 7.62 3.98 14.50
C ALA A 124 6.56 2.89 14.71
N VAL A 125 6.75 1.72 14.09
CA VAL A 125 5.89 0.54 14.26
C VAL A 125 5.89 0.07 15.72
N ALA A 126 7.08 -0.07 16.32
CA ALA A 126 7.22 -0.53 17.71
C ALA A 126 6.57 0.43 18.72
N LEU A 127 6.72 1.75 18.52
CA LEU A 127 6.10 2.77 19.36
C LEU A 127 4.57 2.71 19.29
N HIS A 128 4.01 2.61 18.07
CA HIS A 128 2.57 2.53 17.89
C HIS A 128 1.98 1.25 18.51
N LEU A 129 2.64 0.10 18.32
CA LEU A 129 2.19 -1.15 18.95
C LEU A 129 2.24 -1.11 20.49
N LYS A 130 3.17 -0.34 21.08
CA LYS A 130 3.24 -0.13 22.53
C LYS A 130 2.11 0.78 23.03
N SER A 131 1.77 1.86 22.31
CA SER A 131 0.67 2.75 22.71
C SER A 131 -0.71 2.10 22.58
N SER A 132 -0.88 1.18 21.63
CA SER A 132 -2.15 0.48 21.39
C SER A 132 -2.35 -0.77 22.26
N ARG A 133 -1.56 -0.94 23.34
CA ARG A 133 -1.67 -2.01 24.36
C ARG A 133 -2.22 -1.52 25.71
N GLN A 134 -2.44 -0.21 25.87
CA GLN A 134 -3.16 0.39 27.00
C GLN A 134 -4.63 0.58 26.63
#